data_AF-A0A1H1EKT5-F1
#
_entry.id   AF-A0A1H1EKT5-F1
#
_cell.length_a   1.000
_cell.length_b   1.000
_cell.length_c   1.000
_cell.angle_alpha   90.00
_cell.angle_beta   90.00
_cell.angle_gamma   90.00
#
_symmetry.space_group_name_H-M   'P 1'
#
loop_
_entity.id
_entity.type
_entity.pdbx_description
1 polymer ?
#
loop_
_entity_poly.entity_id
_entity_poly.type
_entity_poly.pdbx_seq_one_letter_code
_entity_poly.pdbx_strand_id
1 'polypeptide(L)'
;MTRKQKRLGLIGLAGLVLTSAVGLVLYGLSSSVTYFQSPSDIAEQQIAVGQRIRLGGLVEDDSVDKSAGSIILFRVTDQAETVPVFFKGILPDLFREGQGIIAEGFMDEKGVFNADLVLAKHDESYMPKEVYESLKDEGHWMEEEQAAVTDQSSKIN
;
A
#
# COMPACT_ATOMS: atom_id res chain seq x y z
N MET A 1 -54.69 20.93 18.30
CA MET A 1 -53.26 20.88 18.67
C MET A 1 -52.87 22.12 19.45
N THR A 2 -52.43 21.96 20.70
CA THR A 2 -51.91 23.09 21.50
C THR A 2 -50.53 23.52 20.98
N ARG A 3 -50.12 24.78 21.18
CA ARG A 3 -48.79 25.28 20.76
C ARG A 3 -47.64 24.41 21.29
N LYS A 4 -47.83 23.81 22.48
CA LYS A 4 -46.89 22.88 23.11
C LYS A 4 -46.75 21.56 22.34
N GLN A 5 -47.86 21.00 21.82
CA GLN A 5 -47.85 19.79 20.99
C GLN A 5 -47.16 20.02 19.64
N LYS A 6 -47.38 21.17 19.00
CA LYS A 6 -46.68 21.54 17.75
C LYS A 6 -45.17 21.66 17.95
N ARG A 7 -44.73 22.28 19.06
CA ARG A 7 -43.31 22.40 19.42
C ARG A 7 -42.67 21.03 19.68
N LEU A 8 -43.38 20.14 20.39
CA LEU A 8 -42.90 18.79 20.64
C LEU A 8 -42.76 17.97 19.35
N GLY A 9 -43.71 18.11 18.42
CA GLY A 9 -43.64 17.50 17.10
C GLY A 9 -42.45 18.01 16.27
N LEU A 10 -42.18 19.32 16.28
CA LEU A 10 -41.01 19.90 15.61
C LEU A 10 -39.68 19.42 16.20
N ILE A 11 -39.58 19.32 17.53
CA ILE A 11 -38.39 18.79 18.20
C ILE A 11 -38.18 17.30 17.85
N GLY A 12 -39.25 16.51 17.87
CA GLY A 12 -39.19 15.09 17.48
C GLY A 12 -38.76 14.90 16.03
N LEU A 13 -39.32 15.71 15.10
CA LEU A 13 -38.92 15.67 13.69
C LEU A 13 -37.45 16.08 13.51
N ALA A 14 -37.02 17.16 14.15
CA ALA A 14 -35.63 17.60 14.11
C ALA A 14 -34.67 16.54 14.68
N GLY A 15 -35.05 15.89 15.78
CA GLY A 15 -34.29 14.77 16.35
C GLY A 15 -34.19 13.58 15.40
N LEU A 16 -35.30 13.19 14.75
CA LEU A 16 -35.30 12.09 13.78
C LEU A 16 -34.42 12.39 12.57
N VAL A 17 -34.47 13.62 12.04
CA VAL A 17 -33.60 14.07 10.95
C VAL A 17 -32.13 14.04 11.36
N LEU A 18 -31.80 14.57 12.55
CA LEU A 18 -30.43 14.57 13.06
C LEU A 18 -29.89 13.15 13.26
N THR A 19 -30.65 12.28 13.91
CA THR A 19 -30.25 10.88 14.12
C THR A 19 -30.06 10.14 12.80
N SER A 20 -30.94 10.37 11.82
CA SER A 20 -30.80 9.78 10.48
C SER A 20 -29.56 10.29 9.77
N ALA A 21 -29.27 11.58 9.85
CA ALA A 21 -28.07 12.18 9.27
C ALA A 21 -26.80 11.58 9.89
N VAL A 22 -26.73 11.48 11.22
CA VAL A 22 -25.60 10.85 11.92
C VAL A 22 -25.46 9.38 11.53
N GLY A 23 -26.57 8.63 11.45
CA GLY A 23 -26.57 7.23 11.04
C GLY A 23 -26.02 7.03 9.63
N LEU A 24 -26.39 7.89 8.68
CA LEU A 24 -25.87 7.85 7.31
C LEU A 24 -24.38 8.19 7.25
N VAL A 25 -23.91 9.16 8.03
CA VAL A 25 -22.48 9.50 8.10
C VAL A 25 -21.66 8.32 8.65
N LEU A 26 -22.11 7.70 9.74
CA LEU A 26 -21.42 6.54 10.33
C LEU A 26 -21.41 5.34 9.37
N TYR A 27 -22.51 5.10 8.65
CA TYR A 27 -22.60 4.06 7.63
C TYR A 27 -21.64 4.31 6.45
N GLY A 28 -21.49 5.57 6.01
CA GLY A 28 -20.52 5.91 4.98
C GLY A 28 -19.08 5.63 5.42
N LEU A 29 -18.75 6.02 6.66
CA LEU A 29 -17.38 5.88 7.17
C LEU A 29 -16.94 4.41 7.32
N SER A 30 -17.83 3.51 7.74
CA SER A 30 -17.49 2.09 7.90
C SER A 30 -17.08 1.40 6.60
N SER A 31 -17.52 1.91 5.45
CA SER A 31 -17.19 1.36 4.13
C SER A 31 -15.85 1.82 3.56
N SER A 32 -15.23 2.86 4.14
CA SER A 32 -14.04 3.50 3.56
C SER A 32 -12.71 3.08 4.20
N VAL A 33 -12.74 2.23 5.24
CA VAL A 33 -11.52 1.81 5.94
C VAL A 33 -10.90 0.63 5.21
N THR A 34 -9.80 0.87 4.51
CA THR A 34 -8.98 -0.21 3.93
C THR A 34 -7.92 -0.62 4.93
N TYR A 35 -7.92 -1.89 5.32
CA TYR A 35 -6.98 -2.44 6.31
C TYR A 35 -5.67 -2.84 5.63
N PHE A 36 -4.56 -2.56 6.29
CA PHE A 36 -3.24 -3.04 5.89
C PHE A 36 -3.04 -4.45 6.44
N GLN A 37 -2.62 -5.38 5.58
CA GLN A 37 -2.40 -6.78 5.93
C GLN A 37 -1.09 -7.26 5.30
N SER A 38 -0.29 -8.00 6.06
CA SER A 38 0.87 -8.74 5.53
C SER A 38 0.46 -10.11 4.96
N PRO A 39 1.30 -10.76 4.14
CA PRO A 39 1.09 -12.14 3.70
C PRO A 39 0.80 -13.11 4.85
N SER A 40 1.51 -13.02 5.98
CA SER A 40 1.27 -13.85 7.16
C SER A 40 -0.09 -13.57 7.80
N ASP A 41 -0.48 -12.28 7.89
CA ASP A 41 -1.81 -11.92 8.41
C ASP A 41 -2.93 -12.53 7.55
N ILE A 42 -2.74 -12.57 6.22
CA ILE A 42 -3.70 -13.18 5.29
C ILE A 42 -3.76 -14.70 5.44
N ALA A 43 -2.64 -15.35 5.77
CA ALA A 43 -2.60 -16.79 5.99
C ALA A 43 -3.25 -17.19 7.32
N GLU A 44 -3.04 -16.39 8.37
CA GLU A 44 -3.60 -16.63 9.71
C GLU A 44 -5.07 -16.21 9.82
N GLN A 45 -5.42 -15.05 9.24
CA GLN A 45 -6.77 -14.51 9.24
C GLN A 45 -7.47 -14.91 7.95
N GLN A 46 -8.55 -15.69 8.05
CA GLN A 46 -9.44 -15.94 6.91
C GLN A 46 -10.12 -14.63 6.49
N ILE A 47 -9.47 -13.85 5.63
CA ILE A 47 -10.03 -12.62 5.07
C ILE A 47 -11.26 -12.99 4.24
N ALA A 48 -12.36 -12.29 4.47
CA ALA A 48 -13.57 -12.50 3.70
C ALA A 48 -13.29 -12.21 2.21
N VAL A 49 -13.64 -13.17 1.35
CA VAL A 49 -13.52 -13.02 -0.11
C VAL A 49 -14.22 -11.74 -0.56
N GLY A 50 -13.56 -10.96 -1.42
CA GLY A 50 -14.09 -9.68 -1.91
C GLY A 50 -13.93 -8.49 -0.97
N GLN A 51 -13.37 -8.66 0.24
CA GLN A 51 -13.01 -7.54 1.10
C GLN A 51 -11.83 -6.77 0.51
N ARG A 52 -11.97 -5.44 0.42
CA ARG A 52 -10.87 -4.56 0.01
C ARG A 52 -9.83 -4.44 1.13
N ILE A 53 -8.59 -4.75 0.80
CA ILE A 53 -7.44 -4.69 1.71
C ILE A 53 -6.22 -4.09 0.99
N ARG A 54 -5.25 -3.64 1.78
CA ARG A 54 -3.92 -3.26 1.33
C ARG A 54 -2.94 -4.33 1.74
N LEU A 55 -2.47 -5.10 0.77
CA LEU A 55 -1.42 -6.08 0.95
C LEU A 55 -0.07 -5.38 0.92
N GLY A 56 0.68 -5.45 2.02
CA GLY A 56 2.03 -4.91 2.10
C GLY A 56 3.07 -6.00 2.29
N GLY A 57 4.18 -5.89 1.58
CA GLY A 57 5.28 -6.84 1.69
C GLY A 57 6.38 -6.55 0.68
N LEU A 58 7.32 -7.48 0.56
CA LEU A 58 8.41 -7.47 -0.40
C LEU A 58 7.99 -8.22 -1.66
N VAL A 59 8.40 -7.75 -2.83
CA VAL A 59 8.25 -8.53 -4.07
C VAL A 59 9.26 -9.68 -4.06
N GLU A 60 8.81 -10.92 -4.24
CA GLU A 60 9.70 -12.09 -4.32
C GLU A 60 10.60 -11.99 -5.58
N ASP A 61 11.88 -12.33 -5.45
CA ASP A 61 12.83 -12.35 -6.56
C ASP A 61 12.46 -13.38 -7.62
N ASP A 62 12.71 -13.08 -8.89
CA ASP A 62 12.36 -13.89 -10.06
C ASP A 62 10.85 -14.26 -10.16
N SER A 63 9.97 -13.54 -9.45
CA SER A 63 8.54 -13.84 -9.41
C SER A 63 7.71 -13.07 -10.44
N VAL A 64 8.28 -12.02 -11.05
CA VAL A 64 7.53 -11.06 -11.85
C VAL A 64 7.41 -11.53 -13.31
N ASP A 65 6.22 -12.00 -13.68
CA ASP A 65 5.86 -12.38 -15.04
C ASP A 65 5.02 -11.29 -15.73
N LYS A 66 5.57 -10.73 -16.82
CA LYS A 66 4.93 -9.71 -17.67
C LYS A 66 4.57 -10.24 -19.07
N SER A 67 4.59 -11.56 -19.28
CA SER A 67 4.43 -12.20 -20.60
C SER A 67 3.08 -11.95 -21.27
N ALA A 68 2.04 -11.65 -20.49
CA ALA A 68 0.67 -11.45 -20.96
C ALA A 68 0.32 -9.98 -21.27
N GLY A 69 1.31 -9.14 -21.60
CA GLY A 69 1.10 -7.76 -22.04
C GLY A 69 0.77 -6.81 -20.88
N SER A 70 -0.52 -6.49 -20.69
CA SER A 70 -0.99 -5.62 -19.60
C SER A 70 -1.32 -6.37 -18.30
N ILE A 71 -1.14 -7.69 -18.30
CA ILE A 71 -1.34 -8.54 -17.13
C ILE A 71 0.03 -8.87 -16.56
N ILE A 72 0.18 -8.63 -15.26
CA ILE A 72 1.42 -8.82 -14.52
C ILE A 72 1.10 -9.70 -13.32
N LEU A 73 1.82 -10.80 -13.22
CA LEU A 73 1.75 -11.75 -12.12
C LEU A 73 3.05 -11.61 -11.33
N PHE A 74 2.95 -11.45 -10.02
CA PHE A 74 4.11 -11.44 -9.13
C PHE A 74 3.70 -11.97 -7.78
N ARG A 75 4.66 -12.18 -6.89
CA ARG A 75 4.38 -12.66 -5.53
C ARG A 75 4.89 -11.66 -4.51
N VAL A 76 4.10 -11.52 -3.45
CA VAL A 76 4.44 -10.65 -2.31
C VAL A 76 4.67 -11.52 -1.09
N THR A 77 5.81 -11.31 -0.43
CA THR A 77 6.25 -12.08 0.73
C THR A 77 6.64 -11.14 1.87
N ASP A 78 6.47 -11.61 3.10
CA ASP A 78 7.05 -11.01 4.31
C ASP A 78 8.20 -11.85 4.89
N GLN A 79 8.75 -12.77 4.07
CA GLN A 79 9.73 -13.81 4.40
C GLN A 79 9.18 -15.01 5.17
N ALA A 80 7.94 -14.97 5.68
CA ALA A 80 7.29 -16.10 6.33
C ALA A 80 6.27 -16.75 5.38
N GLU A 81 5.39 -15.94 4.80
CA GLU A 81 4.36 -16.38 3.87
C GLU A 81 4.45 -15.65 2.53
N THR A 82 3.82 -16.22 1.51
CA THR A 82 3.83 -15.66 0.15
C THR A 82 2.44 -15.67 -0.45
N VAL A 83 2.02 -14.52 -0.96
CA VAL A 83 0.71 -14.33 -1.61
C VAL A 83 0.90 -14.04 -3.10
N PRO A 84 0.28 -14.81 -4.01
CA PRO A 84 0.29 -14.50 -5.43
C PRO A 84 -0.60 -13.29 -5.72
N VAL A 85 -0.05 -12.34 -6.46
CA VAL A 85 -0.71 -11.10 -6.86
C VAL A 85 -0.93 -11.08 -8.36
N PHE A 86 -2.17 -10.80 -8.75
CA PHE A 86 -2.57 -10.50 -10.11
C PHE A 86 -2.82 -9.00 -10.25
N PHE A 87 -2.10 -8.36 -11.16
CA PHE A 87 -2.26 -6.93 -11.44
C PHE A 87 -2.50 -6.70 -12.93
N LYS A 88 -3.47 -5.84 -13.25
CA LYS A 88 -3.76 -5.45 -14.63
C LYS A 88 -3.48 -3.96 -14.81
N GLY A 89 -2.39 -3.63 -15.49
CA GLY A 89 -2.00 -2.24 -15.72
C GLY A 89 -0.51 -2.08 -15.98
N ILE A 90 -0.01 -0.88 -15.69
CA ILE A 90 1.40 -0.52 -15.80
C ILE A 90 1.94 -0.40 -14.38
N LEU A 91 3.01 -1.13 -14.07
CA LEU A 91 3.69 -0.99 -12.79
C LEU A 91 4.43 0.35 -12.71
N PRO A 92 4.51 0.97 -11.52
CA PRO A 92 5.35 2.15 -11.32
C PRO A 92 6.81 1.88 -11.67
N ASP A 93 7.55 2.92 -12.09
CA ASP A 93 8.97 2.81 -12.45
C ASP A 93 9.88 2.35 -11.27
N LEU A 94 9.43 2.60 -10.04
CA LEU A 94 10.11 2.20 -8.81
C LEU A 94 9.79 0.76 -8.37
N PHE A 95 8.93 0.04 -9.09
CA PHE A 95 8.66 -1.35 -8.79
C PHE A 95 9.88 -2.21 -9.14
N ARG A 96 10.41 -2.93 -8.15
CA ARG A 96 11.53 -3.86 -8.30
C ARG A 96 11.32 -5.08 -7.41
N GLU A 97 11.91 -6.18 -7.83
CA GLU A 97 12.06 -7.39 -7.02
C GLU A 97 12.93 -7.08 -5.79
N GLY A 98 12.65 -7.74 -4.66
CA GLY A 98 13.29 -7.49 -3.38
C GLY A 98 12.90 -6.17 -2.70
N GLN A 99 12.06 -5.34 -3.32
CA GLN A 99 11.64 -4.05 -2.77
C GLN A 99 10.26 -4.12 -2.11
N GLY A 100 10.09 -3.31 -1.06
CA GLY A 100 8.80 -3.17 -0.36
C GLY A 100 7.76 -2.42 -1.19
N ILE A 101 6.58 -3.01 -1.31
CA ILE A 101 5.45 -2.45 -2.04
C ILE A 101 4.16 -2.52 -1.21
N ILE A 102 3.15 -1.79 -1.65
CA ILE A 102 1.77 -1.87 -1.15
C ILE A 102 0.86 -2.09 -2.37
N ALA A 103 0.12 -3.18 -2.37
CA ALA A 103 -0.89 -3.49 -3.37
C ALA A 103 -2.28 -3.31 -2.77
N GLU A 104 -3.16 -2.51 -3.40
CA GLU A 104 -4.55 -2.33 -2.99
C GLU A 104 -5.46 -3.17 -3.89
N GLY A 105 -6.37 -3.93 -3.29
CA GLY A 105 -7.14 -4.93 -4.03
C GLY A 105 -8.01 -5.80 -3.14
N PHE A 106 -8.36 -6.98 -3.62
CA PHE A 106 -9.19 -7.96 -2.91
C PHE A 106 -8.72 -9.39 -3.17
N MET A 107 -9.01 -10.29 -2.22
CA MET A 107 -8.73 -11.72 -2.37
C MET A 107 -9.83 -12.42 -3.17
N ASP A 108 -9.45 -13.23 -4.15
CA ASP A 108 -10.35 -14.13 -4.89
C ASP A 108 -10.59 -15.44 -4.12
N GLU A 109 -11.64 -16.18 -4.50
CA GLU A 109 -11.96 -17.51 -3.98
C GLU A 109 -10.83 -18.53 -4.16
N LYS A 110 -9.92 -18.27 -5.11
CA LYS A 110 -8.75 -19.10 -5.41
C LYS A 110 -7.51 -18.78 -4.56
N GLY A 111 -7.59 -17.80 -3.65
CA GLY A 111 -6.44 -17.35 -2.86
C GLY A 111 -5.43 -16.49 -3.65
N VAL A 112 -5.86 -15.92 -4.78
CA VAL A 112 -5.06 -14.95 -5.56
C VAL A 112 -5.53 -13.54 -5.24
N PHE A 113 -4.58 -12.67 -4.93
CA PHE A 113 -4.85 -11.27 -4.66
C PHE A 113 -4.98 -10.48 -5.96
N ASN A 114 -6.17 -9.96 -6.26
CA ASN A 114 -6.40 -9.09 -7.41
C ASN A 114 -6.13 -7.64 -7.00
N ALA A 115 -5.00 -7.11 -7.46
CA ALA A 115 -4.60 -5.73 -7.21
C ALA A 115 -5.18 -4.79 -8.28
N ASP A 116 -5.83 -3.72 -7.80
CA ASP A 116 -6.27 -2.58 -8.61
C ASP A 116 -5.16 -1.53 -8.74
N LEU A 117 -4.34 -1.40 -7.70
CA LEU A 117 -3.28 -0.40 -7.60
C LEU A 117 -2.05 -1.00 -6.93
N VAL A 118 -0.87 -0.71 -7.48
CA VAL A 118 0.42 -1.07 -6.87
C VAL A 118 1.20 0.21 -6.61
N LEU A 119 1.61 0.40 -5.38
CA LEU A 119 2.44 1.50 -4.90
C LEU A 119 3.80 0.94 -4.52
N ALA A 120 4.84 1.36 -5.24
CA ALA A 120 6.21 1.09 -4.84
C ALA A 120 6.68 2.17 -3.87
N LYS A 121 7.47 1.80 -2.86
CA LYS A 121 8.06 2.76 -1.94
C LYS A 121 9.02 3.69 -2.70
N HIS A 122 8.89 5.00 -2.48
CA HIS A 122 9.90 5.99 -2.87
C HIS A 122 11.04 5.96 -1.85
N ASP A 123 12.27 5.67 -2.29
CA ASP A 123 13.50 5.80 -1.53
C ASP A 123 14.17 7.15 -1.83
N GLU A 124 13.51 8.25 -1.47
CA GLU A 124 14.18 9.55 -1.49
C GLU A 124 15.11 9.66 -0.28
N SER A 125 16.30 9.06 -0.37
CA SER A 125 17.46 9.58 0.36
C SER A 125 17.95 10.83 -0.37
N TYR A 126 17.17 11.91 -0.30
CA TYR A 126 17.56 13.22 -0.84
C TYR A 126 18.58 13.83 0.12
N MET A 127 19.86 13.77 -0.25
CA MET A 127 20.92 14.51 0.43
C MET A 127 21.12 15.84 -0.30
N PRO A 128 20.76 16.99 0.29
CA PRO A 128 20.98 18.30 -0.35
C PRO A 128 22.47 18.53 -0.60
N LYS A 129 22.80 19.18 -1.72
CA LYS A 129 24.20 19.50 -2.07
C LYS A 129 24.91 20.32 -0.98
N GLU A 130 24.16 21.16 -0.29
CA GLU A 130 24.65 21.97 0.83
C GLU A 130 25.14 21.10 2.00
N VAL A 131 24.46 19.98 2.27
CA VAL A 131 24.84 18.99 3.29
C VAL A 131 26.02 18.14 2.82
N TYR A 132 26.09 17.85 1.52
CA TYR A 132 27.24 17.17 0.91
C TYR A 132 28.53 18.00 1.01
N GLU A 133 28.45 19.30 0.71
CA GLU A 133 29.59 20.22 0.78
C GLU A 133 30.02 20.47 2.24
N SER A 134 29.09 20.68 3.18
CA SER A 134 29.43 20.91 4.59
C SER A 134 30.10 19.70 5.25
N LEU A 135 29.61 18.48 4.97
CA LEU A 135 30.23 17.26 5.49
C LEU A 135 31.60 16.98 4.84
N LYS A 136 31.84 17.49 3.62
CA LYS A 136 33.13 17.36 2.91
C LYS A 136 34.18 18.31 3.45
N ASP A 137 33.77 19.51 3.81
CA ASP A 137 34.63 20.51 4.43
C ASP A 137 34.95 20.19 5.90
N GLU A 138 34.06 19.45 6.59
CA GLU A 138 34.25 19.03 8.00
C GLU A 138 35.08 17.74 8.18
N GLY A 139 35.59 17.14 7.10
CA GLY A 139 36.55 16.03 7.15
C GLY A 139 36.00 14.69 7.67
N HIS A 140 34.69 14.52 7.71
CA HIS A 140 34.01 13.31 8.21
C HIS A 140 33.31 12.52 7.10
N TRP A 141 34.02 12.16 6.04
CA TRP A 141 33.54 11.17 5.07
C TRP A 141 34.33 9.87 5.16
N MET A 142 33.62 8.78 5.42
CA MET A 142 34.12 7.42 5.32
C MET A 142 34.26 7.05 3.83
N GLU A 143 35.49 6.99 3.34
CA GLU A 143 35.86 6.63 1.96
C GLU A 143 35.60 5.16 1.58
N GLU A 144 35.02 4.34 2.46
CA GLU A 144 35.08 2.88 2.29
C GLU A 144 33.99 2.27 1.38
N GLU A 145 32.88 2.95 1.08
CA GLU A 145 31.75 2.28 0.38
C GLU A 145 31.72 2.48 -1.15
N GLN A 146 32.50 3.41 -1.70
CA GLN A 146 32.53 3.67 -3.16
C GLN A 146 33.69 2.95 -3.89
N ALA A 147 34.69 2.43 -3.16
CA ALA A 147 35.76 1.63 -3.76
C ALA A 147 35.26 0.25 -4.25
N ALA A 148 34.18 -0.28 -3.67
CA ALA A 148 33.62 -1.59 -4.07
C ALA A 148 32.80 -1.54 -5.37
N VAL A 149 32.23 -0.38 -5.72
CA VAL A 149 31.38 -0.23 -6.93
C VAL A 149 32.21 0.07 -8.18
N THR A 150 33.41 0.64 -8.02
CA THR A 150 34.25 1.02 -9.17
C THR A 150 35.09 -0.13 -9.73
N ASP A 151 35.45 -1.15 -8.93
CA ASP A 151 36.32 -2.25 -9.39
C ASP A 151 35.61 -3.29 -10.27
N GLN A 152 34.30 -3.48 -10.12
CA GLN A 152 33.56 -4.49 -10.92
C GLN A 152 33.24 -4.03 -12.36
N SER A 153 33.25 -2.71 -12.64
CA SER A 153 33.00 -2.20 -13.99
C SER A 153 34.24 -2.26 -14.91
N SER A 154 35.43 -2.64 -14.42
CA SER A 154 36.67 -2.65 -15.19
C SER A 154 37.07 -4.02 -15.76
N LYS A 155 36.39 -5.11 -15.40
CA LYS A 155 36.73 -6.49 -15.83
C LYS A 155 35.94 -6.99 -17.05
N ILE A 156 35.16 -6.13 -17.71
CA ILE A 156 34.48 -6.48 -18.97
C ILE A 156 34.94 -5.50 -20.07
N ASN A 157 36.21 -5.62 -20.46
CA ASN A 157 36.74 -5.29 -21.78
C ASN A 157 38.09 -5.98 -21.99
#